data_AF-A0A2S8ZQB0-F1
#
_entry.id   AF-A0A2S8ZQB0-F1
#
_cell.length_a   1.000
_cell.length_b   1.000
_cell.length_c   1.000
_cell.angle_alpha   90.00
_cell.angle_beta   90.00
_cell.angle_gamma   90.00
#
_symmetry.space_group_name_H-M   'P 1'
#
loop_
_entity.id
_entity.type
_entity.pdbx_description
1 polymer ?
#
loop_
_entity_poly.entity_id
_entity_poly.type
_entity_poly.pdbx_seq_one_letter_code
_entity_poly.pdbx_strand_id
1 'polypeptide(L)'
;MHDREGSNDDDEHDPEGVTLSSEWSRLTGLADAAASELRQVDEALARLDTGDYGVCAVCGQRIPAARLEVRPFATHCVACAEKLGR
;
A
#
# COMPACT_ATOMS: atom_id res chain seq x y z
N MET A 1 -40.34 50.17 -0.96
CA MET A 1 -38.88 50.38 -0.88
C MET A 1 -38.29 49.05 -0.42
N HIS A 2 -37.31 48.56 -1.18
CA HIS A 2 -37.02 47.15 -1.46
C HIS A 2 -36.81 46.20 -0.27
N ASP A 3 -37.39 45.02 -0.45
CA ASP A 3 -37.15 43.73 0.20
C ASP A 3 -35.68 43.29 0.17
N ARG A 4 -35.25 42.58 1.24
CA ARG A 4 -34.53 41.30 1.15
C ARG A 4 -34.34 40.66 2.53
N GLU A 5 -35.14 39.61 2.74
CA GLU A 5 -34.96 38.54 3.72
C GLU A 5 -33.62 37.82 3.56
N GLY A 6 -33.10 37.32 4.69
CA GLY A 6 -32.43 36.01 4.73
C GLY A 6 -30.97 35.95 4.31
N SER A 7 -30.09 36.23 5.28
CA SER A 7 -28.73 35.69 5.46
C SER A 7 -28.46 34.40 4.69
N ASN A 8 -27.93 34.50 3.48
CA ASN A 8 -27.26 33.41 2.78
C ASN A 8 -26.17 34.06 1.95
N ASP A 9 -24.98 34.19 2.50
CA ASP A 9 -23.74 34.28 1.71
C ASP A 9 -22.66 33.69 2.61
N ASP A 10 -22.65 32.36 2.60
CA ASP A 10 -21.74 31.43 3.25
C ASP A 10 -20.37 31.53 2.53
N ASP A 11 -19.70 32.68 2.66
CA ASP A 11 -18.41 32.97 2.02
C ASP A 11 -17.21 32.46 2.86
N GLU A 12 -17.31 31.24 3.39
CA GLU A 12 -16.19 30.50 3.98
C GLU A 12 -15.87 29.25 3.16
N HIS A 13 -15.55 29.46 1.88
CA HIS A 13 -14.78 28.49 1.12
C HIS A 13 -13.31 28.90 1.15
N ASP A 14 -12.55 28.31 2.08
CA ASP A 14 -11.09 28.35 2.06
C ASP A 14 -10.58 27.45 0.91
N PRO A 15 -10.10 28.02 -0.22
CA PRO A 15 -9.61 27.22 -1.33
C PRO A 15 -8.27 26.54 -1.01
N GLU A 16 -7.61 26.95 0.08
CA GLU A 16 -6.32 26.41 0.52
C GLU A 16 -6.49 25.19 1.45
N GLY A 17 -7.73 24.89 1.86
CA GLY A 17 -8.06 23.70 2.66
C GLY A 17 -7.83 22.40 1.89
N VAL A 18 -7.22 21.41 2.54
CA VAL A 18 -7.16 20.05 1.98
C VAL A 18 -8.57 19.55 1.69
N THR A 19 -8.85 19.16 0.45
CA THR A 19 -10.19 18.64 0.13
C THR A 19 -10.44 17.37 0.94
N LEU A 20 -11.65 17.21 1.49
CA LEU A 20 -12.03 15.96 2.17
C LEU A 20 -11.74 14.75 1.29
N SER A 21 -11.97 14.85 -0.03
CA SER A 21 -11.63 13.84 -1.03
C SER A 21 -10.15 13.43 -0.99
N SER A 22 -9.22 14.38 -0.83
CA SER A 22 -7.79 14.12 -0.71
C SER A 22 -7.45 13.39 0.59
N GLU A 23 -8.07 13.76 1.71
CA GLU A 23 -7.85 13.09 2.99
C GLU A 23 -8.36 11.65 2.98
N TRP A 24 -9.56 11.43 2.44
CA TRP A 24 -10.12 10.10 2.23
C TRP A 24 -9.22 9.25 1.34
N SER A 25 -8.74 9.79 0.22
CA SER A 25 -7.83 9.09 -0.70
C SER A 25 -6.55 8.62 0.01
N ARG A 26 -5.96 9.47 0.85
CA ARG A 26 -4.77 9.12 1.64
C ARG A 26 -5.05 8.01 2.65
N LEU A 27 -6.16 8.10 3.40
CA LEU A 27 -6.54 7.08 4.38
C LEU A 27 -6.78 5.72 3.72
N THR A 28 -7.53 5.71 2.61
CA THR A 28 -7.80 4.49 1.83
C THR A 28 -6.51 3.88 1.30
N GLY A 29 -5.60 4.69 0.73
CA GLY A 29 -4.32 4.20 0.24
C GLY A 29 -3.45 3.53 1.32
N LEU A 30 -3.44 4.07 2.54
CA LEU A 30 -2.75 3.45 3.67
C LEU A 30 -3.40 2.13 4.11
N ALA A 31 -4.74 2.10 4.17
CA ALA A 31 -5.49 0.89 4.52
C ALA A 31 -5.26 -0.23 3.50
N ASP A 32 -5.30 0.09 2.20
CA ASP A 32 -5.07 -0.87 1.11
C ASP A 32 -3.64 -1.40 1.12
N ALA A 33 -2.65 -0.54 1.38
CA ALA A 33 -1.25 -0.94 1.50
C ALA A 33 -1.05 -1.91 2.67
N ALA A 34 -1.62 -1.61 3.85
CA ALA A 34 -1.54 -2.48 5.02
C ALA A 34 -2.24 -3.82 4.78
N ALA A 35 -3.42 -3.83 4.16
CA ALA A 35 -4.13 -5.05 3.81
C ALA A 35 -3.34 -5.90 2.79
N SER A 36 -2.63 -5.26 1.86
CA SER A 36 -1.77 -5.94 0.89
C SER A 36 -0.53 -6.56 1.55
N GLU A 37 0.06 -5.86 2.52
CA GLU A 37 1.20 -6.39 3.28
C GLU A 37 0.81 -7.60 4.13
N LEU A 38 -0.34 -7.55 4.82
CA LEU A 38 -0.88 -8.69 5.57
C LEU A 38 -1.03 -9.93 4.68
N ARG A 39 -1.65 -9.79 3.50
CA ARG A 39 -1.78 -10.90 2.55
C ARG A 39 -0.43 -11.48 2.11
N GLN A 40 0.59 -10.63 1.93
CA GLN A 40 1.93 -11.10 1.57
C GLN A 40 2.60 -11.88 2.72
N VAL A 41 2.36 -11.46 3.97
CA VAL A 41 2.83 -12.19 5.15
C VAL A 41 2.13 -13.54 5.27
N ASP A 42 0.81 -13.59 5.12
CA ASP A 42 0.04 -14.84 5.15
C ASP A 42 0.54 -15.84 4.08
N GLU A 43 0.80 -15.38 2.86
CA GLU A 43 1.38 -16.19 1.79
C GLU A 43 2.81 -16.65 2.12
N ALA A 44 3.60 -15.84 2.83
CA ALA A 44 4.93 -16.23 3.27
C ALA A 44 4.88 -17.32 4.35
N LEU A 45 3.91 -17.25 5.27
CA LEU A 45 3.65 -18.28 6.26
C LEU A 45 3.18 -19.58 5.59
N ALA A 46 2.28 -19.51 4.61
CA ALA A 46 1.87 -20.68 3.84
C ALA A 46 3.06 -21.37 3.16
N ARG A 47 3.98 -20.61 2.56
CA ARG A 47 5.22 -21.15 1.98
C ARG A 47 6.19 -21.72 3.01
N LEU A 48 6.18 -21.21 4.24
CA LEU A 48 6.95 -21.83 5.34
C LEU A 48 6.40 -23.22 5.63
N ASP A 49 5.08 -23.37 5.70
CA ASP A 49 4.42 -24.64 5.97
C ASP A 49 4.61 -25.66 4.84
N THR A 50 4.66 -25.23 3.58
CA THR A 50 4.95 -26.14 2.44
C THR A 50 6.44 -26.44 2.27
N GLY A 51 7.33 -25.71 2.97
CA GLY A 51 8.79 -25.84 2.83
C GLY A 51 9.40 -25.04 1.68
N ASP A 52 8.61 -24.25 0.95
CA ASP A 52 9.04 -23.43 -0.18
C ASP A 52 9.54 -22.03 0.24
N TYR A 53 9.53 -21.73 1.53
CA TYR A 53 9.98 -20.43 2.01
C TYR A 53 11.45 -20.15 1.68
N GLY A 54 11.68 -18.93 1.22
CA GLY A 54 13.00 -18.49 0.77
C GLY A 54 13.41 -19.07 -0.58
N VAL A 55 12.49 -19.61 -1.38
CA VAL A 55 12.71 -20.00 -2.78
C VAL A 55 12.12 -18.94 -3.71
N CYS A 56 12.88 -18.53 -4.72
CA CYS A 56 12.45 -17.56 -5.72
C CYS A 56 11.39 -18.17 -6.64
N ALA A 57 10.21 -17.54 -6.73
CA ALA A 57 9.11 -18.01 -7.56
C ALA A 57 9.39 -17.98 -9.08
N VAL A 58 10.46 -17.32 -9.52
CA VAL A 58 10.82 -17.19 -10.94
C VAL A 58 11.93 -18.16 -11.35
N CYS A 59 13.02 -18.24 -10.58
CA CYS A 59 14.17 -19.05 -10.97
C CYS A 59 14.41 -20.29 -10.10
N GLY A 60 13.60 -20.50 -9.04
CA GLY A 60 13.75 -21.62 -8.12
C GLY A 60 15.01 -21.59 -7.24
N GLN A 61 15.84 -20.55 -7.34
CA GLN A 61 17.02 -20.38 -6.49
C GLN A 61 16.64 -19.85 -5.11
N ARG A 62 17.50 -20.07 -4.11
CA ARG A 62 17.31 -19.52 -2.76
C ARG A 62 17.39 -18.00 -2.77
N ILE A 63 16.47 -17.36 -2.06
CA ILE A 63 16.48 -15.91 -1.81
C ILE A 63 17.54 -15.64 -0.72
N PRO A 64 18.42 -14.63 -0.89
CA PRO A 64 19.43 -14.30 0.11
C PRO A 64 18.81 -14.00 1.49
N ALA A 65 19.39 -14.55 2.56
CA ALA A 65 18.89 -14.37 3.92
C ALA A 65 18.75 -12.89 4.31
N ALA A 66 19.76 -12.06 4.00
CA ALA A 66 19.71 -10.61 4.23
C ALA A 66 18.50 -9.92 3.58
N ARG A 67 17.98 -10.42 2.45
CA ARG A 67 16.75 -9.90 1.84
C ARG A 67 15.51 -10.31 2.62
N LEU A 68 15.47 -11.55 3.11
CA LEU A 68 14.38 -12.07 3.94
C LEU A 68 14.38 -11.44 5.34
N GLU A 69 15.53 -11.04 5.87
CA GLU A 69 15.63 -10.31 7.15
C GLU A 69 14.99 -8.92 7.05
N VAL A 70 15.16 -8.23 5.92
CA VAL A 70 14.55 -6.91 5.68
C VAL A 70 13.11 -7.02 5.18
N ARG A 71 12.81 -8.02 4.34
CA ARG A 71 11.49 -8.27 3.75
C ARG A 71 11.17 -9.77 3.81
N PRO A 72 10.61 -10.27 4.93
CA PRO A 72 10.33 -11.70 5.13
C PRO A 72 9.39 -12.29 4.07
N PHE A 73 8.45 -11.50 3.58
CA PHE A 73 7.49 -11.93 2.56
C PHE A 73 8.02 -11.86 1.12
N ALA A 74 9.32 -11.63 0.90
CA ALA A 74 9.88 -11.59 -0.45
C ALA A 74 9.64 -12.90 -1.22
N THR A 75 9.15 -12.76 -2.46
CA THR A 75 8.84 -13.87 -3.38
C THR A 75 9.91 -14.07 -4.46
N HIS A 76 10.84 -13.14 -4.58
CA HIS A 76 11.84 -13.09 -5.64
C HIS A 76 13.23 -12.80 -5.10
N CYS A 77 14.26 -13.41 -5.70
CA CYS A 77 15.65 -13.01 -5.48
C CYS A 77 15.92 -11.63 -6.10
N VAL A 78 17.04 -11.00 -5.72
CA VAL A 78 17.42 -9.64 -6.16
C VAL A 78 17.44 -9.54 -7.69
N ALA A 79 18.15 -10.46 -8.35
CA ALA A 79 18.28 -10.45 -9.81
C ALA A 79 16.94 -10.64 -10.56
N CYS A 80 16.00 -11.42 -10.01
CA CYS A 80 14.67 -11.56 -10.60
C CYS A 80 13.80 -10.33 -10.33
N ALA A 81 13.88 -9.77 -9.13
CA ALA A 81 13.14 -8.56 -8.77
C ALA A 81 13.54 -7.36 -9.65
N GLU A 82 14.83 -7.16 -9.87
CA GLU A 82 15.37 -6.12 -10.77
C GLU A 82 14.82 -6.24 -12.19
N LYS A 83 14.79 -7.46 -12.75
CA LYS A 83 14.22 -7.72 -14.10
C LYS A 83 12.72 -7.45 -14.19
N LEU A 84 12.02 -7.54 -13.06
CA LEU A 84 10.57 -7.36 -12.96
C LEU A 84 10.18 -5.92 -12.58
N GLY A 85 11.16 -5.05 -12.30
CA GLY A 85 10.91 -3.68 -11.82
C GLY A 85 10.30 -3.63 -10.42
N ARG A 86 10.67 -4.58 -9.54
CA ARG A 86 10.12 -4.77 -8.19
C ARG A 86 11.13 -4.61 -7.07
#